data_AF-A0A1C5FZ62-F1
#
_entry.id   AF-A0A1C5FZ62-F1
#
_cell.length_a   1.000
_cell.length_b   1.000
_cell.length_c   1.000
_cell.angle_alpha   90.00
_cell.angle_beta   90.00
_cell.angle_gamma   90.00
#
_symmetry.space_group_name_H-M   'P 1'
#
loop_
_entity.id
_entity.type
_entity.pdbx_description
1 polymer ?
#
loop_
_entity_poly.entity_id
_entity_poly.type
_entity_poly.pdbx_seq_one_letter_code
_entity_poly.pdbx_strand_id
1 'polypeptide(L)'
;MKETRFAVVGNPGGRRVEMFTAATVAAGLPTPRVLAWRDVLADGAVFEPGETVRIDSPGEDEEVEWLLRGASDPTRVEGTGRWYARFTEAVRDIAAAARTAGATLPHDPGELAVLFDKRLCHGVLDGAGVPVPPSPTSGPQ
;
A
#
# COMPACT_ATOMS: atom_id res chain seq x y z
N MET A 1 22.69 -11.64 -13.92
CA MET A 1 21.71 -11.28 -12.87
C MET A 1 20.54 -10.61 -13.57
N LYS A 2 19.29 -10.93 -13.24
CA LYS A 2 18.15 -10.18 -13.80
C LYS A 2 18.25 -8.73 -13.33
N GLU A 3 18.08 -7.79 -14.25
CA GLU A 3 18.04 -6.37 -13.93
C GLU A 3 16.84 -6.11 -13.01
N THR A 4 17.09 -5.49 -11.85
CA THR A 4 16.03 -5.20 -10.88
C THR A 4 15.21 -4.03 -11.41
N ARG A 5 13.91 -4.26 -11.65
CA ARG A 5 12.97 -3.26 -12.15
C ARG A 5 11.88 -3.04 -11.12
N PHE A 6 11.57 -1.77 -10.84
CA PHE A 6 10.53 -1.43 -9.88
C PHE A 6 9.28 -0.89 -10.56
N ALA A 7 8.13 -1.31 -10.05
CA ALA A 7 6.84 -0.66 -10.27
C ALA A 7 6.36 -0.07 -8.94
N VAL A 8 5.99 1.20 -8.94
CA VAL A 8 5.52 1.92 -7.75
C VAL A 8 4.06 2.27 -7.93
N VAL A 9 3.18 1.70 -7.12
CA VAL A 9 1.80 2.17 -6.98
C VAL A 9 1.83 3.34 -5.99
N GLY A 10 1.64 4.57 -6.48
CA GLY A 10 1.79 5.77 -5.67
C GLY A 10 1.33 7.03 -6.41
N ASN A 11 1.13 8.13 -5.69
CA ASN A 11 0.69 9.40 -6.27
C ASN A 11 1.86 10.08 -7.01
N PRO A 12 1.77 10.32 -8.34
CA PRO A 12 2.81 11.02 -9.09
C PRO A 12 3.08 12.42 -8.52
N GLY A 13 4.35 12.82 -8.41
CA GLY A 13 4.75 14.07 -7.75
C GLY A 13 4.67 14.03 -6.22
N GLY A 14 4.23 12.91 -5.64
CA GLY A 14 4.25 12.70 -4.19
C GLY A 14 5.69 12.49 -3.70
N ARG A 15 6.02 13.13 -2.57
CA ARG A 15 7.37 13.09 -1.98
C ARG A 15 7.95 11.67 -1.84
N ARG A 16 7.13 10.69 -1.45
CA ARG A 16 7.54 9.28 -1.30
C ARG A 16 7.97 8.65 -2.62
N VAL A 17 7.21 8.89 -3.69
CA VAL A 17 7.50 8.40 -5.04
C VAL A 17 8.76 9.06 -5.60
N GLU A 18 8.89 10.37 -5.43
CA GLU A 18 10.06 11.13 -5.90
C GLU A 18 11.35 10.69 -5.18
N MET A 19 11.32 10.56 -3.86
CA MET A 19 12.48 10.13 -3.08
C MET A 19 12.88 8.68 -3.41
N PHE A 20 11.92 7.78 -3.61
CA PHE A 20 12.21 6.40 -4.00
C PHE A 20 12.78 6.32 -5.42
N THR A 21 12.23 7.11 -6.34
CA THR A 21 12.73 7.22 -7.71
C THR A 21 14.17 7.71 -7.73
N ALA A 22 14.46 8.80 -7.00
CA ALA A 22 15.81 9.34 -6.86
C ALA A 22 16.79 8.32 -6.26
N ALA A 23 16.38 7.59 -5.22
CA ALA A 23 17.19 6.53 -4.61
C ALA A 23 17.48 5.38 -5.58
N THR A 24 16.50 4.98 -6.39
CA THR A 24 16.66 3.93 -7.40
C THR A 24 17.69 4.34 -8.46
N VAL A 25 17.56 5.57 -8.99
CA VAL A 25 18.50 6.12 -9.97
C VAL A 25 19.90 6.27 -9.37
N ALA A 26 20.01 6.77 -8.13
CA ALA A 26 21.30 6.91 -7.45
C ALA A 26 21.99 5.55 -7.19
N ALA A 27 21.22 4.47 -7.07
CA ALA A 27 21.73 3.11 -6.95
C ALA A 27 22.14 2.49 -8.32
N GLY A 28 22.02 3.22 -9.43
CA GLY A 28 22.34 2.74 -10.77
C GLY A 28 21.30 1.79 -11.35
N LEU A 29 20.07 1.80 -10.81
CA LEU A 29 18.95 1.00 -11.31
C LEU A 29 18.07 1.80 -12.27
N PRO A 30 17.27 1.15 -13.14
CA PRO A 30 16.31 1.82 -14.00
C PRO A 30 15.30 2.67 -13.21
N THR A 31 14.88 3.79 -13.79
CA THR A 31 13.79 4.61 -13.24
C THR A 31 12.55 3.75 -13.01
N PRO A 32 11.97 3.74 -11.80
CA PRO A 32 10.74 2.99 -11.52
C PRO A 32 9.59 3.45 -12.40
N ARG A 33 8.74 2.51 -12.83
CA ARG A 33 7.46 2.83 -13.46
C ARG A 33 6.46 3.19 -12.37
N VAL A 34 5.83 4.35 -12.49
CA VAL A 34 4.81 4.81 -11.51
C VAL A 34 3.43 4.50 -12.06
N LEU A 35 2.63 3.78 -11.27
CA LEU A 35 1.20 3.57 -11.48
C LEU A 35 0.47 4.49 -10.50
N ALA A 36 -0.29 5.46 -11.02
CA ALA A 36 -0.99 6.41 -10.16
C ALA A 36 -2.14 5.70 -9.43
N TRP A 37 -2.35 6.02 -8.15
CA TRP A 37 -3.47 5.44 -7.40
C TRP A 37 -4.83 5.71 -8.04
N ARG A 38 -5.04 6.90 -8.63
CA ARG A 38 -6.29 7.22 -9.34
C ARG A 38 -6.57 6.21 -10.47
N ASP A 39 -5.56 5.90 -11.27
CA ASP A 39 -5.69 4.97 -12.41
C ASP A 39 -5.87 3.54 -11.89
N VAL A 40 -5.13 3.17 -10.84
CA VAL A 40 -5.25 1.84 -10.21
C VAL A 40 -6.63 1.63 -9.58
N LEU A 41 -7.22 2.66 -8.98
CA LEU A 41 -8.56 2.58 -8.38
C LEU A 41 -9.68 2.62 -9.42
N ALA A 42 -9.45 3.25 -10.58
CA ALA A 42 -10.42 3.33 -11.67
C ALA A 42 -10.39 2.09 -12.58
N ASP A 43 -9.19 1.68 -13.00
CA ASP A 43 -8.96 0.75 -14.11
C ASP A 43 -8.20 -0.51 -13.68
N GLY A 44 -7.65 -0.54 -12.46
CA GLY A 44 -6.81 -1.62 -11.96
C GLY A 44 -5.32 -1.45 -12.27
N ALA A 45 -4.50 -2.34 -11.73
CA ALA A 45 -3.04 -2.32 -11.91
C ALA A 45 -2.57 -3.34 -12.95
N VAL A 46 -1.63 -2.93 -13.81
CA VAL A 46 -0.95 -3.81 -14.77
C VAL A 46 0.56 -3.78 -14.52
N PHE A 47 1.14 -4.98 -14.37
CA PHE A 47 2.56 -5.18 -14.09
C PHE A 47 3.26 -5.92 -15.23
N GLU A 48 4.57 -5.76 -15.30
CA GLU A 48 5.44 -6.51 -16.20
C GLU A 48 6.13 -7.67 -15.47
N PRO A 49 6.40 -8.79 -16.16
CA PRO A 49 7.12 -9.91 -15.56
C PRO A 49 8.49 -9.51 -14.99
N GLY A 50 8.76 -9.92 -13.75
CA GLY A 50 10.01 -9.63 -13.05
C GLY A 50 10.10 -8.24 -12.41
N GLU A 51 9.06 -7.40 -12.48
CA GLU A 51 9.00 -6.19 -11.66
C GLU A 51 8.89 -6.54 -10.17
N THR A 52 9.53 -5.73 -9.33
CA THR A 52 9.29 -5.69 -7.89
C THR A 52 8.33 -4.53 -7.59
N VAL A 53 7.17 -4.85 -7.02
CA VAL A 53 6.10 -3.90 -6.77
C VAL A 53 6.27 -3.26 -5.40
N ARG A 54 6.27 -1.93 -5.36
CA ARG A 54 6.18 -1.11 -4.15
C ARG A 54 4.80 -0.46 -4.11
N ILE A 55 4.13 -0.52 -2.97
CA ILE A 55 2.87 0.19 -2.75
C ILE A 55 3.13 1.31 -1.73
N ASP A 56 2.94 2.55 -2.15
CA ASP A 56 2.98 3.72 -1.27
C ASP A 56 1.56 4.10 -0.80
N SER A 57 1.46 4.82 0.32
CA SER A 57 0.16 5.27 0.85
C SER A 57 -0.60 6.15 -0.15
N PRO A 58 -1.93 5.99 -0.26
CA PRO A 58 -2.77 6.66 -1.26
C PRO A 58 -3.14 8.12 -0.93
N GLY A 59 -2.83 8.61 0.27
CA GLY A 59 -3.22 9.95 0.72
C GLY A 59 -2.45 11.09 0.03
N GLU A 60 -2.82 12.33 0.39
CA GLU A 60 -2.29 13.59 -0.18
C GLU A 60 -2.76 13.85 -1.63
N ASP A 61 -3.84 13.20 -2.06
CA ASP A 61 -4.51 13.40 -3.35
C ASP A 61 -6.04 13.41 -3.16
N GLU A 62 -6.69 14.49 -3.59
CA GLU A 62 -8.14 14.72 -3.36
C GLU A 62 -9.02 13.73 -4.14
N GLU A 63 -8.62 13.36 -5.35
CA GLU A 63 -9.36 12.43 -6.20
C GLU A 63 -9.27 11.01 -5.65
N VAL A 64 -8.08 10.61 -5.19
CA VAL A 64 -7.89 9.33 -4.52
C VAL A 64 -8.67 9.26 -3.21
N GLU A 65 -8.69 10.33 -2.40
CA GLU A 65 -9.54 10.38 -1.21
C GLU A 65 -11.03 10.29 -1.58
N TRP A 66 -11.47 10.98 -2.63
CA TRP A 66 -12.85 10.84 -3.11
C TRP A 66 -13.18 9.40 -3.54
N LEU A 67 -12.31 8.74 -4.30
CA LEU A 67 -12.50 7.36 -4.75
C LEU A 67 -12.55 6.37 -3.58
N LEU A 68 -11.72 6.55 -2.55
CA LEU A 68 -11.68 5.65 -1.39
C LEU A 68 -12.77 5.96 -0.36
N ARG A 69 -12.99 7.23 -0.05
CA ARG A 69 -13.83 7.70 1.06
C ARG A 69 -15.22 8.15 0.61
N GLY A 70 -15.33 8.72 -0.58
CA GLY A 70 -16.51 9.46 -1.04
C GLY A 70 -16.64 10.86 -0.44
N ALA A 71 -15.54 11.41 0.09
CA ALA A 71 -15.42 12.77 0.61
C ALA A 71 -13.95 13.22 0.47
N SER A 72 -13.72 14.50 0.22
CA SER A 72 -12.38 15.08 0.03
C SER A 72 -11.87 15.90 1.22
N ASP A 73 -12.67 16.09 2.28
CA ASP A 73 -12.25 16.80 3.49
C ASP A 73 -11.37 15.89 4.38
N PRO A 74 -10.06 16.17 4.51
CA PRO A 74 -9.15 15.31 5.25
C PRO A 74 -9.37 15.36 6.77
N THR A 75 -10.14 16.32 7.27
CA THR A 75 -10.45 16.46 8.70
C THR A 75 -11.70 15.67 9.11
N ARG A 76 -12.43 15.12 8.14
CA ARG A 76 -13.63 14.32 8.39
C ARG A 76 -13.32 12.87 8.71
N VAL A 77 -14.00 12.37 9.74
CA VAL A 77 -13.93 10.97 10.15
C VAL A 77 -14.91 10.09 9.37
N GLU A 78 -15.95 10.68 8.79
CA GLU A 78 -16.95 9.97 8.00
C GLU A 78 -16.30 9.24 6.81
N GLY A 79 -16.86 8.08 6.46
CA GLY A 79 -16.33 7.27 5.37
C GLY A 79 -15.02 6.54 5.66
N THR A 80 -14.45 6.62 6.87
CA THR A 80 -13.21 5.88 7.22
C THR A 80 -13.36 4.37 7.06
N GLY A 81 -14.53 3.80 7.40
CA GLY A 81 -14.81 2.38 7.16
C GLY A 81 -14.85 2.02 5.68
N ARG A 82 -15.42 2.91 4.84
CA ARG A 82 -15.45 2.75 3.37
C ARG A 82 -14.05 2.87 2.77
N TRP A 83 -13.28 3.86 3.21
CA TRP A 83 -11.88 4.06 2.83
C TRP A 83 -11.06 2.81 3.15
N TYR A 84 -11.19 2.27 4.36
CA TYR A 84 -10.47 1.05 4.77
C TYR A 84 -10.84 -0.16 3.93
N ALA A 85 -12.14 -0.40 3.72
CA ALA A 85 -12.60 -1.51 2.89
C ALA A 85 -12.06 -1.41 1.47
N ARG A 86 -12.22 -0.25 0.81
CA ARG A 86 -11.76 -0.03 -0.57
C ARG A 86 -10.24 -0.08 -0.70
N PHE A 87 -9.51 0.46 0.26
CA PHE A 87 -8.05 0.44 0.23
C PHE A 87 -7.51 -0.99 0.38
N THR A 88 -8.04 -1.77 1.32
CA THR A 88 -7.62 -3.17 1.50
C THR A 88 -8.07 -4.07 0.35
N GLU A 89 -9.20 -3.79 -0.29
CA GLU A 89 -9.62 -4.44 -1.54
C GLU A 89 -8.66 -4.13 -2.68
N ALA A 90 -8.36 -2.85 -2.94
CA ALA A 90 -7.42 -2.43 -3.97
C ALA A 90 -6.01 -3.05 -3.78
N VAL A 91 -5.53 -3.16 -2.54
CA VAL A 91 -4.23 -3.81 -2.25
C VAL A 91 -4.27 -5.32 -2.54
N ARG A 92 -5.40 -6.00 -2.31
CA ARG A 92 -5.57 -7.41 -2.71
C ARG A 92 -5.58 -7.55 -4.22
N ASP A 93 -6.24 -6.64 -4.93
CA ASP A 93 -6.31 -6.65 -6.39
C ASP A 93 -4.94 -6.38 -7.02
N ILE A 94 -4.18 -5.42 -6.49
CA ILE A 94 -2.78 -5.17 -6.86
C ILE A 94 -1.94 -6.44 -6.68
N ALA A 95 -2.09 -7.13 -5.55
CA ALA A 95 -1.33 -8.35 -5.30
C ALA A 95 -1.72 -9.49 -6.26
N ALA A 96 -3.01 -9.60 -6.62
CA ALA A 96 -3.48 -10.56 -7.61
C ALA A 96 -2.96 -10.26 -9.02
N ALA A 97 -2.97 -8.98 -9.42
CA ALA A 97 -2.42 -8.52 -10.68
C ALA A 97 -0.90 -8.77 -10.76
N ALA A 98 -0.15 -8.47 -9.69
CA ALA A 98 1.29 -8.72 -9.62
C ALA A 98 1.61 -10.21 -9.80
N ARG A 99 0.90 -11.08 -9.07
CA ARG A 99 1.06 -12.55 -9.20
C ARG A 99 0.76 -13.03 -10.62
N THR A 100 -0.34 -12.57 -11.22
CA THR A 100 -0.73 -12.94 -12.58
C THR A 100 0.31 -12.53 -13.62
N ALA A 101 0.92 -11.35 -13.45
CA ALA A 101 1.96 -10.84 -14.33
C ALA A 101 3.34 -11.48 -14.12
N GLY A 102 3.55 -12.28 -13.07
CA GLY A 102 4.89 -12.76 -12.69
C GLY A 102 5.78 -11.66 -12.09
N ALA A 103 5.17 -10.63 -11.51
CA ALA A 103 5.83 -9.62 -10.69
C ALA A 103 5.88 -10.07 -9.22
N THR A 104 6.82 -9.52 -8.47
CA THR A 104 6.99 -9.82 -7.04
C THR A 104 6.47 -8.66 -6.20
N LEU A 105 5.54 -8.94 -5.29
CA LEU A 105 5.15 -8.01 -4.23
C LEU A 105 5.88 -8.43 -2.94
N PRO A 106 6.83 -7.63 -2.41
CA PRO A 106 7.61 -8.02 -1.23
C PRO A 106 6.81 -8.11 0.08
N HIS A 107 5.64 -7.48 0.13
CA HIS A 107 4.79 -7.43 1.33
C HIS A 107 3.52 -8.24 1.11
N ASP A 108 3.06 -8.94 2.15
CA ASP A 108 1.78 -9.64 2.09
C ASP A 108 0.63 -8.62 2.22
N PRO A 109 -0.31 -8.55 1.24
CA PRO A 109 -1.48 -7.68 1.33
C PRO A 109 -2.35 -7.94 2.58
N GLY A 110 -2.33 -9.17 3.13
CA GLY A 110 -3.06 -9.54 4.34
C GLY A 110 -2.49 -8.90 5.61
N GLU A 111 -1.19 -8.65 5.67
CA GLU A 111 -0.54 -8.00 6.83
C GLU A 111 -1.01 -6.55 6.98
N LEU A 112 -1.36 -5.88 5.88
CA LEU A 112 -1.83 -4.50 5.93
C LEU A 112 -3.09 -4.36 6.79
N ALA A 113 -4.04 -5.28 6.66
CA ALA A 113 -5.26 -5.29 7.49
C ALA A 113 -4.93 -5.47 8.98
N VAL A 114 -3.95 -6.32 9.30
CA VAL A 114 -3.45 -6.51 10.67
C VAL A 114 -2.88 -5.21 11.21
N LEU A 115 -2.07 -4.49 10.42
CA LEU A 115 -1.43 -3.24 10.86
C LEU A 115 -2.42 -2.09 11.12
N PHE A 116 -3.58 -2.08 10.43
CA PHE A 116 -4.66 -1.13 10.71
C PHE A 116 -5.41 -1.44 12.00
N ASP A 117 -5.60 -2.72 12.33
CA ASP A 117 -6.30 -3.14 13.54
C ASP A 117 -5.32 -3.21 14.73
N LYS A 118 -5.39 -2.21 15.60
CA LYS A 118 -4.53 -2.14 16.79
C LYS A 118 -4.71 -3.32 17.74
N ARG A 119 -5.88 -3.94 17.79
CA ARG A 119 -6.13 -5.11 18.65
C ARG A 119 -5.47 -6.33 18.06
N LEU A 120 -5.66 -6.55 16.77
CA LEU A 120 -5.10 -7.69 16.05
C LEU A 120 -3.58 -7.60 15.98
N CYS A 121 -3.03 -6.44 15.62
CA CYS A 121 -1.59 -6.19 15.63
C CYS A 121 -0.96 -6.46 17.00
N HIS A 122 -1.60 -5.98 18.08
CA HIS A 122 -1.13 -6.22 19.43
C HIS A 122 -1.10 -7.73 19.77
N GLY A 123 -2.15 -8.48 19.42
CA GLY A 123 -2.20 -9.93 19.63
C GLY A 123 -1.15 -10.69 18.82
N VAL A 124 -0.89 -10.28 17.57
CA VAL A 124 0.16 -10.88 16.73
C VAL A 124 1.55 -10.63 17.31
N LEU A 125 1.83 -9.41 17.77
CA LEU A 125 3.11 -9.06 18.38
C LEU A 125 3.33 -9.80 19.71
N ASP A 126 2.33 -9.81 20.60
CA ASP A 126 2.37 -10.52 21.88
C ASP A 126 2.56 -12.03 21.68
N GLY A 127 1.80 -12.64 20.77
CA GLY A 127 1.94 -14.05 20.40
C GLY A 127 3.31 -14.42 19.82
N ALA A 128 4.01 -13.45 19.21
CA ALA A 128 5.39 -13.60 18.75
C ALA A 128 6.44 -13.32 19.84
N GLY A 129 6.02 -13.01 21.07
CA GLY A 129 6.91 -12.68 22.19
C GLY A 129 7.50 -11.26 22.10
N VAL A 130 6.95 -10.38 21.27
CA VAL A 130 7.35 -8.99 21.19
C VAL A 130 6.65 -8.20 22.30
N PRO A 131 7.38 -7.53 23.20
CA PRO A 131 6.77 -6.76 24.28
C PRO A 131 5.85 -5.65 23.75
N VAL A 132 4.64 -5.59 24.27
CA VAL A 132 3.63 -4.58 23.91
C VAL A 132 3.10 -3.90 25.18
N PRO A 133 2.78 -2.59 25.13
CA PRO A 133 2.28 -1.87 26.30
C PRO A 133 0.86 -2.33 26.67
N PRO A 134 0.48 -2.34 27.96
CA PRO A 134 -0.89 -2.67 28.35
C PRO A 134 -1.91 -1.78 27.62
N SER A 135 -2.92 -2.40 27.03
CA SER A 135 -3.97 -1.70 26.28
C SER A 135 -5.35 -2.20 26.72
N PRO A 136 -6.25 -1.32 27.18
CA PRO A 136 -7.60 -1.71 27.60
C PRO A 136 -8.47 -2.19 26.43
N THR A 137 -8.07 -1.85 25.20
CA THR A 137 -8.76 -2.23 23.98
C THR A 137 -8.00 -3.27 23.17
N SER A 138 -6.84 -3.75 23.60
CA SER A 138 -6.05 -4.75 22.88
C SER A 138 -5.72 -5.92 23.81
N GLY A 139 -6.34 -7.07 23.57
CA GLY A 139 -6.19 -8.31 24.33
C GLY A 139 -6.81 -9.46 23.54
N PRO A 140 -6.50 -10.72 23.88
CA PRO A 140 -7.04 -11.88 23.19
C PRO A 140 -8.59 -11.84 23.22
N GLN A 141 -9.22 -12.27 22.12
CA GLN A 141 -10.66 -12.52 22.09
C GLN A 141 -11.01 -13.73 22.96
#